data_AF-A0A2W5KLV3-F1
#
_entry.id   AF-A0A2W5KLV3-F1
#
_cell.length_a   1.000
_cell.length_b   1.000
_cell.length_c   1.000
_cell.angle_alpha   90.00
_cell.angle_beta   90.00
_cell.angle_gamma   90.00
#
_symmetry.space_group_name_H-M   'P 1'
#
loop_
_entity.id
_entity.type
_entity.pdbx_description
1 polymer ?
#
loop_
_entity_poly.entity_id
_entity_poly.type
_entity_poly.pdbx_seq_one_letter_code
_entity_poly.pdbx_strand_id
1 'polypeptide(L)'
;MSTSHHEVLEALAAHVAQGLGDKLLSFSVAFGELTLKCDASEILGVLSYLRDDPECRFVNFIDICGVDWPAREKRFDVVYHLLSPYKNLRVRVKIEADDVTPVPSAFGVFPGSLWFEREAYDLYGVLFSGHPDLRRLLTDYGFDGHPLRKDFPTTGFVEVRWDDEVKRVVYEPVRLNQEFRNFDFLSPWEGVDYVLPGDEKAKQPS
;
A
#
# COMPACT_ATOMS: atom_id res chain seq x y z
N MET A 1 -9.59 17.56 30.61
CA MET A 1 -8.20 17.20 30.26
C MET A 1 -8.26 16.55 28.90
N SER A 2 -7.95 17.27 27.82
CA SER A 2 -7.93 16.70 26.48
C SER A 2 -6.63 15.90 26.35
N THR A 3 -6.72 14.57 26.43
CA THR A 3 -5.63 13.68 26.01
C THR A 3 -5.21 14.07 24.61
N SER A 4 -3.92 14.26 24.38
CA SER A 4 -3.42 14.63 23.05
C SER A 4 -3.72 13.47 22.08
N HIS A 5 -4.01 13.78 20.82
CA HIS A 5 -4.32 12.75 19.82
C HIS A 5 -3.16 11.72 19.69
N HIS A 6 -1.93 12.16 19.98
CA HIS A 6 -0.75 11.31 20.02
C HIS A 6 -0.82 10.27 21.15
N GLU A 7 -1.14 10.68 22.37
CA GLU A 7 -1.28 9.77 23.53
C GLU A 7 -2.34 8.68 23.29
N VAL A 8 -3.45 9.04 22.62
CA VAL A 8 -4.50 8.07 22.27
C VAL A 8 -3.99 7.01 21.30
N LEU A 9 -3.17 7.40 20.32
CA LEU A 9 -2.57 6.47 19.37
C LEU A 9 -1.50 5.59 20.01
N GLU A 10 -0.71 6.13 20.94
CA GLU A 10 0.26 5.34 21.70
C GLU A 10 -0.42 4.33 22.62
N ALA A 11 -1.50 4.72 23.31
CA ALA A 11 -2.29 3.80 24.12
C ALA A 11 -2.94 2.70 23.27
N LEU A 12 -3.48 3.05 22.09
CA LEU A 12 -3.99 2.08 21.13
C LEU A 12 -2.88 1.13 20.65
N ALA A 13 -1.70 1.67 20.31
CA ALA A 13 -0.56 0.87 19.87
C ALA A 13 -0.11 -0.12 20.95
N ALA A 14 -0.06 0.32 22.22
CA ALA A 14 0.27 -0.53 23.35
C ALA A 14 -0.77 -1.64 23.57
N HIS A 15 -2.07 -1.32 23.46
CA HIS A 15 -3.16 -2.30 23.54
C HIS A 15 -3.07 -3.35 22.42
N VAL A 16 -2.84 -2.89 21.18
CA VAL A 16 -2.69 -3.76 20.02
C VAL A 16 -1.44 -4.63 20.13
N ALA A 17 -0.31 -4.07 20.61
CA ALA A 17 0.91 -4.83 20.83
C ALA A 17 0.74 -5.91 21.91
N GLN A 18 0.02 -5.62 23.00
CA GLN A 18 -0.29 -6.61 24.04
C GLN A 18 -1.22 -7.71 23.53
N GLY A 19 -2.23 -7.38 22.73
CA GLY A 19 -3.19 -8.36 22.21
C GLY A 19 -2.66 -9.24 21.08
N LEU A 20 -1.82 -8.69 20.20
CA LEU A 20 -1.23 -9.42 19.08
C LEU A 20 0.04 -10.18 19.45
N GLY A 21 0.76 -9.75 20.50
CA GLY A 21 1.99 -10.37 20.96
C GLY A 21 3.01 -10.56 19.83
N ASP A 22 3.46 -11.80 19.65
CA ASP A 22 4.51 -12.18 18.69
C ASP A 22 4.12 -12.00 17.21
N LYS A 23 2.84 -11.74 16.92
CA LYS A 23 2.36 -11.52 15.54
C LYS A 23 2.73 -10.13 14.99
N LEU A 24 3.07 -9.20 15.88
CA LEU A 24 3.45 -7.84 15.53
C LEU A 24 4.97 -7.71 15.57
N LEU A 25 5.59 -7.36 14.45
CA LEU A 25 7.04 -7.16 14.36
C LEU A 25 7.46 -5.82 14.97
N SER A 26 6.73 -4.76 14.65
CA SER A 26 6.96 -3.42 15.20
C SER A 26 5.75 -2.53 14.97
N PHE A 27 5.69 -1.41 15.68
CA PHE A 27 4.75 -0.34 15.40
C PHE A 27 5.46 1.01 15.45
N SER A 28 4.90 2.00 14.76
CA SER A 28 5.39 3.37 14.77
C SER A 28 4.23 4.35 14.72
N VAL A 29 4.25 5.36 15.57
CA VAL A 29 3.33 6.50 15.52
C VAL A 29 4.09 7.69 14.94
N ALA A 30 3.66 8.17 13.78
CA ALA A 30 4.26 9.31 13.11
C ALA A 30 3.18 10.15 12.44
N PHE A 31 3.32 11.48 12.47
CA PHE A 31 2.40 12.43 11.83
C PHE A 31 0.91 12.21 12.18
N GLY A 32 0.61 11.71 13.38
CA GLY A 32 -0.76 11.41 13.81
C GLY A 32 -1.36 10.12 13.22
N GLU A 33 -0.54 9.22 12.69
CA GLU A 33 -0.96 7.91 12.18
C GLU A 33 -0.23 6.77 12.89
N LEU A 34 -0.97 5.71 13.22
CA LEU A 34 -0.42 4.45 13.71
C LEU A 34 -0.14 3.51 12.55
N THR A 35 1.12 3.10 12.41
CA THR A 35 1.54 2.05 11.47
C THR A 35 2.00 0.81 12.23
N LEU A 36 1.38 -0.32 11.92
CA LEU A 36 1.72 -1.65 12.42
C LEU A 36 2.49 -2.41 11.34
N LYS A 37 3.56 -3.11 11.71
CA LYS A 37 4.27 -4.03 10.81
C LYS A 37 4.09 -5.46 11.30
N CYS A 38 3.70 -6.35 10.40
CA CYS A 38 3.49 -7.77 10.70
C CYS A 38 4.06 -8.64 9.57
N ASP A 39 4.26 -9.92 9.87
CA ASP A 39 4.63 -10.89 8.85
C ASP A 39 3.42 -11.24 7.97
N ALA A 40 3.67 -11.57 6.70
CA ALA A 40 2.64 -11.93 5.74
C ALA A 40 1.79 -13.12 6.20
N SER A 41 2.40 -14.09 6.89
CA SER A 41 1.70 -15.28 7.38
C SER A 41 0.65 -14.98 8.46
N GLU A 42 0.84 -13.92 9.25
CA GLU A 42 -0.01 -13.58 10.39
C GLU A 42 -1.11 -12.56 10.07
N ILE A 43 -1.16 -12.05 8.83
CA ILE A 43 -2.05 -10.95 8.46
C ILE A 43 -3.52 -11.21 8.77
N LEU A 44 -4.01 -12.42 8.51
CA LEU A 44 -5.40 -12.78 8.78
C LEU A 44 -5.73 -12.68 10.26
N GLY A 45 -4.79 -13.08 11.13
CA GLY A 45 -4.93 -12.96 12.58
C GLY A 45 -4.95 -11.50 13.02
N VAL A 46 -4.05 -10.68 12.46
CA VAL A 46 -3.97 -9.25 12.75
C VAL A 46 -5.24 -8.51 12.32
N LEU A 47 -5.71 -8.73 11.09
CA LEU A 47 -6.92 -8.08 10.56
C LEU A 47 -8.18 -8.51 11.33
N SER A 48 -8.29 -9.79 11.68
CA SER A 48 -9.42 -10.30 12.46
C SER A 48 -9.44 -9.70 13.86
N TYR A 49 -8.28 -9.62 14.53
CA TYR A 49 -8.16 -8.99 15.84
C TYR A 49 -8.55 -7.51 15.79
N LEU A 50 -8.02 -6.76 14.83
CA LEU A 50 -8.33 -5.33 14.67
C LEU A 50 -9.82 -5.07 14.41
N ARG A 51 -10.51 -5.99 13.73
CA ARG A 51 -11.95 -5.92 13.48
C ARG A 51 -12.78 -6.26 14.71
N ASP A 52 -12.45 -7.35 15.39
CA ASP A 52 -13.30 -7.97 16.42
C ASP A 52 -13.05 -7.41 17.83
N ASP A 53 -11.85 -6.86 18.11
CA ASP A 53 -11.51 -6.30 19.41
C ASP A 53 -12.41 -5.08 19.77
N PRO A 54 -13.06 -5.06 20.96
CA PRO A 54 -13.97 -4.00 21.37
C PRO A 54 -13.33 -2.61 21.46
N GLU A 55 -12.01 -2.55 21.72
CA GLU A 55 -11.25 -1.31 21.81
C GLU A 55 -10.72 -0.86 20.43
N CYS A 56 -10.64 -1.72 19.43
CA CYS A 56 -10.17 -1.35 18.09
C CYS A 56 -11.34 -1.07 17.13
N ARG A 57 -12.27 -2.03 16.99
CA ARG A 57 -13.44 -1.99 16.09
C ARG A 57 -13.15 -1.37 14.72
N PHE A 58 -12.08 -1.80 14.07
CA PHE A 58 -11.76 -1.39 12.70
C PHE A 58 -12.66 -2.12 11.70
N VAL A 59 -13.93 -1.72 11.67
CA VAL A 59 -14.96 -2.36 10.85
C VAL A 59 -14.91 -1.89 9.39
N ASN A 60 -14.42 -0.66 9.14
CA ASN A 60 -14.41 -0.10 7.80
C ASN A 60 -13.04 -0.32 7.13
N PHE A 61 -13.06 -1.13 6.08
CA PHE A 61 -11.92 -1.33 5.18
C PHE A 61 -11.86 -0.17 4.18
N ILE A 62 -10.71 0.49 4.08
CA ILE A 62 -10.54 1.65 3.22
C ILE A 62 -9.81 1.30 1.93
N ASP A 63 -8.63 0.69 2.04
CA ASP A 63 -7.74 0.49 0.90
C ASP A 63 -6.70 -0.62 1.15
N ILE A 64 -6.25 -1.26 0.07
CA ILE A 64 -5.01 -2.05 0.00
C ILE A 64 -4.17 -1.49 -1.12
N CYS A 65 -2.95 -1.04 -0.79
CA CYS A 65 -1.99 -0.59 -1.77
C CYS A 65 -0.68 -1.39 -1.70
N GLY A 66 -0.07 -1.60 -2.86
CA GLY A 66 1.29 -2.11 -2.97
C GLY A 66 2.29 -0.95 -3.07
N VAL A 67 3.49 -1.14 -2.55
CA VAL A 67 4.63 -0.24 -2.76
C VAL A 67 5.83 -1.08 -3.15
N ASP A 68 6.51 -0.68 -4.22
CA ASP A 68 7.68 -1.39 -4.73
C ASP A 68 8.98 -0.72 -4.25
N TRP A 69 9.77 -1.47 -3.48
CA TRP A 69 11.11 -1.13 -2.98
C TRP A 69 12.17 -2.07 -3.59
N PRO A 70 12.71 -1.76 -4.78
CA PRO A 70 13.62 -2.65 -5.49
C PRO A 70 14.97 -2.89 -4.78
N ALA A 71 15.33 -2.05 -3.81
CA ALA A 71 16.57 -2.19 -3.04
C ALA A 71 16.47 -3.20 -1.88
N ARG A 72 15.27 -3.67 -1.53
CA ARG A 72 15.03 -4.64 -0.45
C ARG A 72 14.97 -6.06 -0.99
N GLU A 73 15.28 -7.05 -0.15
CA GLU A 73 15.12 -8.47 -0.47
C GLU A 73 13.64 -8.83 -0.68
N LYS A 74 12.78 -8.41 0.25
CA LYS A 74 11.33 -8.39 0.08
C LYS A 74 10.94 -7.10 -0.64
N ARG A 75 10.71 -7.22 -1.95
CA ARG A 75 10.51 -6.10 -2.86
C ARG A 75 9.22 -5.32 -2.61
N PHE A 76 8.15 -5.97 -2.19
CA PHE A 76 6.83 -5.36 -2.11
C PHE A 76 6.41 -5.10 -0.67
N ASP A 77 5.97 -3.88 -0.37
CA ASP A 77 5.22 -3.59 0.85
C ASP A 77 3.72 -3.60 0.50
N VAL A 78 2.94 -4.50 1.10
CA VAL A 78 1.48 -4.47 1.02
C VAL A 78 0.94 -3.72 2.24
N VAL A 79 0.16 -2.68 1.98
CA VAL A 79 -0.31 -1.74 2.99
C VAL A 79 -1.83 -1.77 3.06
N TYR A 80 -2.36 -2.10 4.22
CA TYR A 80 -3.78 -2.13 4.52
C TYR A 80 -4.18 -0.88 5.30
N HIS A 81 -5.24 -0.24 4.85
CA HIS A 81 -5.81 0.94 5.48
C HIS A 81 -7.17 0.61 6.08
N LEU A 82 -7.29 0.82 7.38
CA LEU A 82 -8.52 0.57 8.12
C LEU A 82 -8.97 1.81 8.90
N LEU A 83 -10.28 1.94 9.05
CA LEU A 83 -10.94 2.99 9.80
C LEU A 83 -11.89 2.37 10.82
N SER A 84 -11.84 2.89 12.05
CA SER A 84 -12.81 2.60 13.10
C SER A 84 -13.80 3.76 13.19
N PRO A 85 -15.05 3.62 12.70
CA PRO A 85 -16.05 4.69 12.78
C PRO A 85 -16.45 5.01 14.22
N TYR A 86 -16.36 4.03 15.12
CA TYR A 86 -16.74 4.18 16.53
C TYR A 86 -15.80 5.10 17.30
N LYS A 87 -14.49 4.94 17.10
CA LYS A 87 -13.46 5.76 17.74
C LYS A 87 -12.96 6.90 16.85
N ASN A 88 -13.39 6.92 15.58
CA ASN A 88 -12.87 7.80 14.53
C ASN A 88 -11.34 7.76 14.41
N LEU A 89 -10.76 6.56 14.56
CA LEU A 89 -9.32 6.33 14.47
C LEU A 89 -8.98 5.57 13.19
N ARG A 90 -7.78 5.83 12.65
CA ARG A 90 -7.23 5.15 11.48
C ARG A 90 -5.99 4.35 11.87
N VAL A 91 -5.82 3.20 11.22
CA VAL A 91 -4.63 2.38 11.37
C VAL A 91 -4.14 1.91 10.01
N ARG A 92 -2.83 1.83 9.88
CA ARG A 92 -2.15 1.30 8.71
C ARG A 92 -1.43 0.02 9.11
N VAL A 93 -1.68 -1.08 8.41
CA VAL A 93 -0.94 -2.34 8.61
C VAL A 93 -0.05 -2.56 7.39
N LYS A 94 1.24 -2.79 7.60
CA LYS A 94 2.23 -3.04 6.55
C LYS A 94 2.76 -4.45 6.66
N ILE A 95 2.93 -5.07 5.50
CA ILE A 95 3.51 -6.40 5.32
C ILE A 95 4.59 -6.28 4.25
N GLU A 96 5.67 -7.03 4.43
CA GLU A 96 6.68 -7.21 3.40
C GLU A 96 6.44 -8.54 2.68
N ALA A 97 6.32 -8.47 1.36
CA ALA A 97 6.09 -9.59 0.45
C ALA A 97 7.17 -9.60 -0.65
N ASP A 98 7.41 -10.78 -1.22
CA ASP A 98 8.26 -10.97 -2.39
C ASP A 98 7.40 -11.28 -3.63
N ASP A 99 8.04 -11.63 -4.74
CA ASP A 99 7.36 -11.92 -6.02
C ASP A 99 6.82 -13.36 -6.10
N VAL A 100 7.18 -14.23 -5.15
CA VAL A 100 6.97 -15.68 -5.26
C VAL A 100 6.07 -16.21 -4.14
N THR A 101 6.24 -15.71 -2.93
CA THR A 101 5.47 -16.12 -1.77
C THR A 101 4.08 -15.48 -1.81
N PRO A 102 3.02 -16.29 -1.77
CA PRO A 102 1.67 -15.77 -1.78
C PRO A 102 1.29 -15.23 -0.40
N VAL A 103 0.71 -14.04 -0.36
CA VAL A 103 0.16 -13.42 0.85
C VAL A 103 -1.25 -13.97 1.10
N PRO A 104 -1.67 -14.28 2.33
CA PRO A 104 -3.05 -14.65 2.62
C PRO A 104 -4.05 -13.53 2.27
N SER A 105 -5.10 -13.87 1.53
CA SER A 105 -6.17 -12.94 1.14
C SER A 105 -7.02 -12.50 2.34
N ALA A 106 -7.23 -11.20 2.50
CA ALA A 106 -8.11 -10.59 3.49
C ALA A 106 -9.61 -10.73 3.15
N PHE A 107 -9.98 -11.35 2.03
CA PHE A 107 -11.36 -11.52 1.59
C PHE A 107 -12.26 -12.14 2.67
N GLY A 108 -11.74 -13.13 3.42
CA GLY A 108 -12.48 -13.78 4.51
C GLY A 108 -12.80 -12.85 5.69
N VAL A 109 -12.04 -11.78 5.89
CA VAL A 109 -12.24 -10.80 6.97
C VAL A 109 -13.04 -9.60 6.46
N PHE A 110 -12.63 -9.05 5.32
CA PHE A 110 -13.23 -7.89 4.68
C PHE A 110 -13.59 -8.24 3.23
N PRO A 111 -14.88 -8.48 2.91
CA PRO A 111 -15.29 -8.80 1.54
C PRO A 111 -14.96 -7.69 0.51
N GLY A 112 -14.83 -6.44 0.96
CA GLY A 112 -14.44 -5.30 0.13
C GLY A 112 -13.00 -5.35 -0.39
N SER A 113 -12.13 -6.19 0.19
CA SER A 113 -10.73 -6.35 -0.24
C SER A 113 -10.58 -7.01 -1.61
N LEU A 114 -11.60 -7.72 -2.11
CA LEU A 114 -11.56 -8.50 -3.35
C LEU A 114 -11.04 -7.70 -4.55
N TRP A 115 -11.48 -6.46 -4.70
CA TRP A 115 -11.08 -5.64 -5.86
C TRP A 115 -9.67 -5.08 -5.69
N PHE A 116 -9.30 -4.67 -4.48
CA PHE A 116 -8.00 -4.10 -4.20
C PHE A 116 -6.88 -5.16 -4.24
N GLU A 117 -7.16 -6.39 -3.83
CA GLU A 117 -6.22 -7.50 -3.98
C GLU A 117 -5.99 -7.85 -5.46
N ARG A 118 -7.04 -7.77 -6.29
CA ARG A 118 -6.91 -7.92 -7.74
C ARG A 118 -6.13 -6.77 -8.37
N GLU A 119 -6.32 -5.55 -7.90
CA GLU A 119 -5.56 -4.38 -8.33
C GLU A 119 -4.07 -4.52 -7.96
N ALA A 120 -3.76 -4.92 -6.73
CA ALA A 120 -2.39 -5.17 -6.29
C ALA A 120 -1.72 -6.30 -7.09
N TYR A 121 -2.47 -7.35 -7.43
CA TYR A 121 -2.01 -8.41 -8.33
C TYR A 121 -1.73 -7.86 -9.75
N ASP A 122 -2.63 -7.06 -10.31
CA ASP A 122 -2.49 -6.56 -11.68
C ASP A 122 -1.33 -5.56 -11.82
N LEU A 123 -1.22 -4.63 -10.87
CA LEU A 123 -0.27 -3.52 -10.95
C LEU A 123 1.12 -3.84 -10.40
N TYR A 124 1.21 -4.68 -9.37
CA TYR A 124 2.47 -5.04 -8.72
C TYR A 124 2.84 -6.52 -8.89
N GLY A 125 1.89 -7.40 -9.23
CA GLY A 125 2.14 -8.84 -9.34
C GLY A 125 2.15 -9.59 -8.01
N VAL A 126 1.66 -8.98 -6.94
CA VAL A 126 1.58 -9.65 -5.63
C VAL A 126 0.56 -10.78 -5.70
N LEU A 127 0.98 -11.99 -5.33
CA LEU A 127 0.12 -13.17 -5.31
C LEU A 127 -0.66 -13.27 -4.00
N PHE A 128 -1.95 -13.54 -4.09
CA PHE A 128 -2.82 -13.75 -2.93
C PHE A 128 -3.33 -15.19 -2.85
N SER A 129 -3.13 -15.86 -1.72
CA SER A 129 -3.65 -17.20 -1.44
C SER A 129 -5.04 -17.13 -0.81
N GLY A 130 -5.96 -17.99 -1.26
CA GLY A 130 -7.35 -18.02 -0.76
C GLY A 130 -8.31 -17.01 -1.40
N HIS A 131 -7.86 -16.29 -2.44
CA HIS A 131 -8.72 -15.37 -3.20
C HIS A 131 -9.65 -16.15 -4.17
N PRO A 132 -10.95 -15.81 -4.27
CA PRO A 132 -11.91 -16.56 -5.09
C PRO A 132 -11.71 -16.42 -6.61
N ASP A 133 -11.31 -15.24 -7.11
CA ASP A 133 -11.09 -14.96 -8.55
C ASP A 133 -9.93 -13.98 -8.76
N LEU A 134 -8.68 -14.49 -8.70
CA LEU A 134 -7.50 -13.66 -8.89
C LEU A 134 -7.19 -13.54 -10.40
N ARG A 135 -7.61 -12.43 -10.99
CA ARG A 135 -7.34 -12.05 -12.38
C ARG A 135 -7.15 -10.55 -12.51
N ARG A 136 -6.52 -10.13 -13.61
CA ARG A 136 -6.33 -8.72 -13.99
C ARG A 136 -7.65 -7.93 -13.90
N LEU A 137 -7.55 -6.65 -13.55
CA LEU A 137 -8.70 -5.78 -13.31
C LEU A 137 -8.65 -4.50 -14.15
N LEU A 138 -7.47 -3.87 -14.24
CA LEU A 138 -7.28 -2.57 -14.87
C LEU A 138 -6.53 -2.66 -16.20
N THR A 139 -5.58 -3.60 -16.32
CA THR A 139 -4.80 -3.78 -17.55
C THR A 139 -5.59 -4.47 -18.65
N ASP A 140 -5.13 -4.31 -19.89
CA ASP A 140 -5.72 -4.98 -21.05
C ASP A 140 -5.60 -6.51 -20.93
N TYR A 141 -6.51 -7.24 -21.59
CA TYR A 141 -6.63 -8.69 -21.47
C TYR A 141 -5.35 -9.43 -21.87
N GLY A 142 -4.64 -8.91 -22.88
CA GLY A 142 -3.37 -9.47 -23.38
C GLY A 142 -2.13 -8.75 -22.85
N PHE A 143 -2.26 -7.93 -21.80
CA PHE A 143 -1.15 -7.17 -21.28
C PHE A 143 -0.11 -8.08 -20.61
N ASP A 144 1.16 -7.85 -20.93
CA ASP A 144 2.28 -8.57 -20.33
C ASP A 144 3.07 -7.63 -19.41
N GLY A 145 3.34 -8.09 -18.19
CA GLY A 145 3.96 -7.30 -17.12
C GLY A 145 2.99 -6.60 -16.16
N HIS A 146 3.60 -5.80 -15.27
CA HIS A 146 3.00 -5.13 -14.11
C HIS A 146 3.39 -3.65 -14.09
N PRO A 147 2.47 -2.71 -14.42
CA PRO A 147 2.82 -1.32 -14.71
C PRO A 147 3.42 -0.50 -13.57
N LEU A 148 3.05 -0.76 -12.30
CA LEU A 148 3.50 0.06 -11.17
C LEU A 148 4.81 -0.40 -10.55
N ARG A 149 5.41 -1.46 -11.10
CA ARG A 149 6.76 -1.84 -10.72
C ARG A 149 7.77 -0.82 -11.26
N LYS A 150 8.82 -0.53 -10.47
CA LYS A 150 9.82 0.50 -10.78
C LYS A 150 10.74 0.16 -11.97
N ASP A 151 10.78 -1.10 -12.37
CA ASP A 151 11.46 -1.61 -13.57
C ASP A 151 10.62 -1.42 -14.86
N PHE A 152 9.31 -1.14 -14.75
CA PHE A 152 8.44 -0.98 -15.91
C PHE A 152 8.59 0.44 -16.52
N PRO A 153 8.78 0.57 -17.86
CA PRO A 153 8.91 1.86 -18.50
C PRO A 153 7.58 2.62 -18.49
N THR A 154 7.61 3.93 -18.30
CA THR A 154 6.39 4.78 -18.24
C THR A 154 5.51 4.66 -19.48
N THR A 155 6.11 4.40 -20.64
CA THR A 155 5.42 4.30 -21.93
C THR A 155 4.90 2.89 -22.22
N GLY A 156 5.32 1.89 -21.45
CA GLY A 156 5.11 0.48 -21.76
C GLY A 156 5.93 0.00 -22.97
N PHE A 157 5.66 -1.23 -23.38
CA PHE A 157 6.36 -1.92 -24.47
C PHE A 157 5.57 -1.96 -25.78
N VAL A 158 4.24 -1.89 -25.71
CA VAL A 158 3.34 -2.03 -26.86
C VAL A 158 2.43 -0.82 -27.01
N GLU A 159 2.20 -0.41 -28.25
CA GLU A 159 1.18 0.56 -28.67
C GLU A 159 0.15 -0.12 -29.57
N VAL A 160 -1.03 0.50 -29.68
CA VAL A 160 -2.13 -0.02 -30.50
C VAL A 160 -2.39 0.90 -31.68
N ARG A 161 -2.56 0.32 -32.87
CA ARG A 161 -3.01 1.04 -34.07
C ARG A 161 -4.09 0.26 -34.82
N TRP A 162 -4.92 0.98 -35.58
CA TRP A 162 -5.81 0.35 -36.55
C TRP A 162 -5.01 -0.10 -37.78
N ASP A 163 -5.22 -1.35 -38.20
CA ASP A 163 -4.69 -1.87 -39.46
C ASP A 163 -5.83 -2.07 -40.45
N ASP A 164 -5.77 -1.37 -41.60
CA ASP A 164 -6.80 -1.45 -42.62
C ASP A 164 -6.75 -2.73 -43.47
N GLU A 165 -5.59 -3.38 -43.57
CA GLU A 165 -5.46 -4.64 -44.32
C GLU A 165 -6.12 -5.79 -43.57
N VAL A 166 -5.90 -5.83 -42.25
CA VAL A 166 -6.45 -6.88 -41.37
C VAL A 166 -7.81 -6.49 -40.77
N LYS A 167 -8.25 -5.24 -40.97
CA LYS A 167 -9.49 -4.65 -40.44
C LYS A 167 -9.67 -4.88 -38.92
N ARG A 168 -8.58 -4.75 -38.17
CA ARG A 168 -8.57 -4.90 -36.70
C ARG A 168 -7.52 -4.02 -36.05
N VAL A 169 -7.61 -3.88 -34.73
CA VAL A 169 -6.56 -3.26 -33.91
C VAL A 169 -5.41 -4.24 -33.76
N VAL A 170 -4.19 -3.78 -34.02
CA VAL A 170 -2.94 -4.55 -33.87
C VAL A 170 -2.07 -3.94 -32.79
N TYR A 171 -1.32 -4.79 -32.09
CA TYR A 171 -0.33 -4.41 -31.09
C TYR A 171 1.04 -4.38 -31.76
N GLU A 172 1.75 -3.25 -31.64
CA GLU A 172 3.10 -3.07 -32.18
C GLU A 172 4.05 -2.56 -31.09
N PRO A 173 5.38 -2.78 -31.22
CA PRO A 173 6.33 -2.18 -30.31
C PRO A 173 6.22 -0.65 -30.31
N VAL A 174 6.27 -0.03 -29.13
CA VAL A 174 6.13 1.43 -28.97
C VAL A 174 7.15 2.18 -29.84
N ARG A 175 6.66 3.16 -30.61
CA ARG A 175 7.50 4.10 -31.37
C ARG A 175 6.99 5.52 -31.16
N LEU A 176 7.61 6.23 -30.24
CA LEU A 176 7.28 7.62 -29.97
C LEU A 176 7.96 8.56 -30.97
N ASN A 177 7.19 9.51 -31.52
CA ASN A 177 7.75 10.60 -32.32
C ASN A 177 8.62 11.55 -31.48
N GLN A 178 8.32 11.67 -30.19
CA GLN A 178 9.11 12.40 -29.21
C GLN A 178 9.20 11.56 -27.94
N GLU A 179 10.42 11.28 -27.50
CA GLU A 179 10.67 10.55 -26.27
C GLU A 179 10.26 11.35 -25.03
N PHE A 180 9.95 10.62 -23.95
CA PHE A 180 9.66 11.22 -22.66
C PHE A 180 10.90 11.95 -22.13
N ARG A 181 10.78 13.26 -21.91
CA ARG A 181 11.86 14.08 -21.36
C ARG A 181 11.78 14.03 -19.84
N ASN A 182 12.69 13.28 -19.22
CA ASN A 182 12.85 13.27 -17.78
C ASN A 182 13.66 14.49 -17.34
N PHE A 183 13.06 15.35 -16.52
CA PHE A 183 13.74 16.50 -15.94
C PHE A 183 14.11 16.17 -14.49
N ASP A 184 15.40 16.24 -14.19
CA ASP A 184 15.86 16.12 -12.81
C ASP A 184 15.66 17.45 -12.08
N PHE A 185 14.75 17.45 -11.11
CA PHE A 185 14.47 18.60 -10.26
C PHE A 185 15.18 18.52 -8.90
N LEU A 186 16.02 17.50 -8.68
CA LEU A 186 16.75 17.36 -7.42
C LEU A 186 17.78 18.48 -7.31
N SER A 187 17.68 19.23 -6.21
CA SER A 187 18.72 20.18 -5.83
C SER A 187 19.98 19.41 -5.43
N PRO A 188 21.17 19.84 -5.88
CA PRO A 188 22.45 19.26 -5.44
C PRO A 188 22.77 19.61 -3.97
N TRP A 189 22.03 20.56 -3.38
CA TRP A 189 22.16 20.96 -1.98
C TRP A 189 21.09 20.28 -1.15
N GLU A 190 21.48 19.73 0.00
CA GLU A 190 20.56 19.28 1.05
C GLU A 190 19.65 20.46 1.43
N GLY A 191 18.33 20.24 1.36
CA GLY A 191 17.36 21.30 1.59
C GLY A 191 17.63 21.97 2.94
N VAL A 192 17.71 23.30 2.95
CA VAL A 192 17.81 24.05 4.20
C VAL A 192 16.55 23.78 5.02
N ASP A 193 16.74 23.33 6.26
CA ASP A 193 15.68 23.32 7.27
C ASP A 193 15.23 24.77 7.48
N TYR A 194 14.22 25.20 6.73
CA TYR A 194 13.58 26.49 6.95
C TYR A 194 12.82 26.41 8.27
N VAL A 195 13.52 26.61 9.39
CA VAL A 195 12.88 27.06 10.62
C VAL A 195 12.40 28.47 10.34
N LEU A 196 11.15 28.60 9.89
CA LEU A 196 10.52 29.91 9.69
C LEU A 196 10.66 30.70 11.00
N PRO A 197 11.20 31.93 10.99
CA PRO A 197 11.28 32.77 12.18
C PRO A 197 9.85 33.01 12.72
N GLY A 198 9.49 32.31 13.80
CA GLY A 198 8.12 32.29 14.35
C GLY A 198 7.56 30.89 14.66
N ASP A 199 8.21 29.82 14.17
CA ASP A 199 7.75 28.43 14.37
C ASP A 199 8.35 27.74 15.61
N GLU A 200 8.87 28.53 16.57
CA GLU A 200 9.43 28.03 17.83
C GLU A 200 8.38 27.34 18.72
N LYS A 201 7.08 27.54 18.44
CA LYS A 201 5.98 26.88 19.15
C LYS A 201 5.66 25.48 18.62
N ALA A 202 6.04 25.12 17.40
CA ALA A 202 5.78 23.78 16.85
C ALA A 202 6.62 22.68 17.51
N LYS A 203 7.74 23.05 18.16
CA LYS A 203 8.63 22.12 18.88
C LYS A 203 8.29 21.94 20.36
N GLN A 204 7.30 22.64 20.91
CA GLN A 204 6.86 22.39 22.28
C GLN A 204 5.79 21.29 22.26
N PRO A 205 6.04 20.10 22.81
CA PRO A 205 4.98 19.13 23.02
C PRO A 205 4.01 19.72 24.05
N SER A 206 2.75 19.89 23.67
CA SER A 206 1.64 20.09 24.59
C SER A 206 1.20 18.79 25.22
#